data_AF-A0A967N8J3-F1
#
_entry.id   AF-A0A967N8J3-F1
#
_cell.length_a   1.000
_cell.length_b   1.000
_cell.length_c   1.000
_cell.angle_alpha   90.00
_cell.angle_beta   90.00
_cell.angle_gamma   90.00
#
_symmetry.space_group_name_H-M   'P 1'
#
loop_
_entity.id
_entity.type
_entity.pdbx_description
1 polymer ?
#
loop_
_entity_poly.entity_id
_entity_poly.type
_entity_poly.pdbx_seq_one_letter_code
_entity_poly.pdbx_strand_id
1 'polypeptide(L)'
;NKWSIRHVLRHLADSEIVWGVRLRMVLAQERPRLAGFDQDAWASRLRYGAAHVAETLDEFEVLRRGHLRLLRRAPREDLQRVGVHAERGEESVEQMIRLYAGHDILHLRQIERIRETVSG
;
A
#
# COMPACT_ATOMS: atom_id res chain seq x y z
N ASN A 1 -8.23 -15.37 12.64
CA ASN A 1 -7.49 -14.22 12.07
C ASN A 1 -8.44 -13.19 11.46
N LYS A 2 -9.07 -12.34 12.28
CA LYS A 2 -9.86 -11.21 11.73
C LYS A 2 -9.24 -9.90 12.21
N TRP A 3 -8.59 -9.18 11.31
CA TRP A 3 -8.21 -7.79 11.55
C TRP A 3 -9.45 -6.95 11.80
N SER A 4 -9.41 -6.12 12.84
CA SER A 4 -10.41 -5.06 13.06
C SER A 4 -10.24 -3.93 12.03
N ILE A 5 -11.22 -3.03 11.92
CA ILE A 5 -11.09 -1.81 11.08
C ILE A 5 -9.79 -1.04 11.37
N ARG A 6 -9.42 -0.87 12.65
CA ARG A 6 -8.16 -0.20 13.04
C ARG A 6 -6.91 -0.85 12.45
N HIS A 7 -6.82 -2.19 12.53
CA HIS A 7 -5.75 -2.96 11.91
C HIS A 7 -5.69 -2.76 10.39
N VAL A 8 -6.85 -2.76 9.71
CA VAL A 8 -6.91 -2.53 8.26
C VAL A 8 -6.43 -1.12 7.89
N LEU A 9 -6.85 -0.10 8.64
CA LEU A 9 -6.41 1.28 8.40
C LEU A 9 -4.90 1.43 8.57
N ARG A 10 -4.33 0.86 9.64
CA ARG A 10 -2.88 0.92 9.85
C ARG A 10 -2.10 0.15 8.79
N HIS A 11 -2.60 -1.01 8.37
CA HIS A 11 -2.04 -1.77 7.26
C HIS A 11 -1.98 -0.96 5.95
N LEU A 12 -3.06 -0.23 5.61
CA LEU A 12 -3.08 0.63 4.43
C LEU A 12 -2.01 1.73 4.51
N ALA A 13 -1.89 2.40 5.66
CA ALA A 13 -0.87 3.43 5.87
C ALA A 13 0.55 2.89 5.75
N ASP A 14 0.87 1.78 6.41
CA ASP A 14 2.21 1.18 6.36
C ASP A 14 2.55 0.60 4.97
N SER A 15 1.53 0.12 4.25
CA SER A 15 1.70 -0.34 2.86
C SER A 15 2.07 0.82 1.91
N GLU A 16 1.60 2.06 2.14
CA GLU A 16 2.01 3.23 1.36
C GLU A 16 3.52 3.48 1.45
N ILE A 17 4.14 3.25 2.60
CA ILE A 17 5.59 3.46 2.80
C ILE A 17 6.36 2.52 1.86
N VAL A 18 6.02 1.23 1.90
CA VAL A 18 6.68 0.22 1.05
C VAL A 18 6.41 0.50 -0.42
N TRP A 19 5.17 0.82 -0.77
CA TRP A 19 4.82 1.18 -2.14
C TRP A 19 5.61 2.37 -2.65
N GLY A 20 5.68 3.43 -1.84
CA GLY A 20 6.36 4.67 -2.16
C GLY A 20 7.84 4.48 -2.45
N VAL A 21 8.50 3.61 -1.67
CA VAL A 21 9.90 3.22 -1.91
C VAL A 21 10.01 2.45 -3.21
N ARG A 22 9.21 1.40 -3.41
CA ARG A 22 9.24 0.57 -4.63
C ARG A 22 8.98 1.42 -5.88
N LEU A 23 8.00 2.31 -5.83
CA LEU A 23 7.65 3.19 -6.94
C LEU A 23 8.85 4.06 -7.37
N ARG A 24 9.54 4.67 -6.39
CA ARG A 24 10.75 5.48 -6.67
C ARG A 24 11.90 4.63 -7.18
N MET A 25 12.09 3.43 -6.65
CA MET A 25 13.11 2.50 -7.14
C MET A 25 12.86 2.17 -8.61
N VAL A 26 11.65 1.74 -8.98
CA VAL A 26 11.34 1.35 -10.37
C VAL A 26 11.44 2.55 -11.32
N LEU A 27 10.97 3.73 -10.90
CA LEU A 27 11.08 4.94 -11.72
C LEU A 27 12.52 5.42 -11.91
N ALA A 28 13.42 5.23 -10.93
CA ALA A 28 14.75 5.84 -10.95
C ALA A 28 15.92 4.86 -11.15
N GLN A 29 15.69 3.56 -11.10
CA GLN A 29 16.74 2.53 -11.18
C GLN A 29 16.45 1.53 -12.28
N GLU A 30 17.50 0.91 -12.81
CA GLU A 30 17.38 -0.12 -13.84
C GLU A 30 17.01 -1.46 -13.21
N ARG A 31 15.80 -1.96 -13.49
CA ARG A 31 15.27 -3.27 -13.09
C ARG A 31 15.57 -3.66 -11.62
N PRO A 32 15.21 -2.82 -10.63
CA PRO A 32 15.55 -3.07 -9.23
C PRO A 32 14.82 -4.28 -8.65
N ARG A 33 15.46 -4.96 -7.69
CA ARG A 33 14.80 -6.01 -6.89
C ARG A 33 13.89 -5.38 -5.83
N LEU A 34 12.66 -5.86 -5.71
CA LEU A 34 11.66 -5.36 -4.77
C LEU A 34 11.42 -6.43 -3.68
N ALA A 35 11.79 -6.12 -2.45
CA ALA A 35 11.57 -7.01 -1.31
C ALA A 35 10.11 -7.05 -0.90
N GLY A 36 9.59 -8.23 -0.52
CA GLY A 36 8.33 -8.40 0.20
C GLY A 36 8.42 -7.86 1.63
N PHE A 37 7.30 -7.88 2.35
CA PHE A 37 7.27 -7.60 3.79
C PHE A 37 6.24 -8.50 4.49
N ASP A 38 6.51 -8.83 5.75
CA ASP A 38 5.64 -9.68 6.57
C ASP A 38 4.56 -8.82 7.26
N GLN A 39 3.39 -8.74 6.64
CA GLN A 39 2.27 -7.94 7.15
C GLN A 39 1.72 -8.45 8.50
N ASP A 40 1.83 -9.74 8.80
CA ASP A 40 1.34 -10.32 10.05
C ASP A 40 2.30 -10.00 11.20
N ALA A 41 3.61 -10.06 10.93
CA ALA A 41 4.63 -9.57 11.85
C ALA A 41 4.48 -8.06 12.08
N TRP A 42 4.14 -7.27 11.05
CA TRP A 42 3.92 -5.83 11.22
C TRP A 42 2.68 -5.56 12.07
N ALA A 43 1.55 -6.18 11.76
CA ALA A 43 0.31 -6.01 12.52
C ALA A 43 0.48 -6.33 14.01
N SER A 44 1.23 -7.40 14.32
CA SER A 44 1.50 -7.83 15.69
C SER A 44 2.58 -6.99 16.38
N ARG A 45 3.77 -6.87 15.79
CA ARG A 45 4.95 -6.26 16.45
C ARG A 45 4.90 -4.73 16.46
N LEU A 46 4.29 -4.11 15.45
CA LEU A 46 4.06 -2.67 15.40
C LEU A 46 2.76 -2.25 16.11
N ARG A 47 2.07 -3.21 16.75
CA ARG A 47 0.93 -2.98 17.64
C ARG A 47 -0.21 -2.21 16.97
N TYR A 48 -0.67 -2.69 15.82
CA TYR A 48 -1.76 -2.04 15.06
C TYR A 48 -3.04 -1.83 15.90
N GLY A 49 -3.31 -2.71 16.88
CA GLY A 49 -4.42 -2.55 17.82
C GLY A 49 -4.37 -1.27 18.67
N ALA A 50 -3.19 -0.66 18.85
CA ALA A 50 -2.98 0.57 19.60
C ALA A 50 -2.89 1.83 18.70
N ALA A 51 -2.95 1.67 17.37
CA ALA A 51 -2.78 2.80 16.44
C ALA A 51 -3.90 3.84 16.59
N HIS A 52 -3.55 5.13 16.63
CA HIS A 52 -4.54 6.21 16.64
C HIS A 52 -5.14 6.39 15.23
N VAL A 53 -6.48 6.36 15.13
CA VAL A 53 -7.16 6.28 13.83
C VAL A 53 -6.98 7.57 13.02
N ALA A 54 -7.12 8.73 13.64
CA ALA A 54 -7.00 10.01 12.93
C ALA A 54 -5.56 10.20 12.38
N GLU A 55 -4.55 9.94 13.21
CA GLU A 55 -3.15 10.03 12.80
C GLU A 55 -2.82 9.05 11.67
N THR A 56 -3.37 7.84 11.72
CA THR A 56 -3.20 6.83 10.66
C THR A 56 -3.79 7.30 9.33
N LEU A 57 -4.96 7.95 9.36
CA LEU A 57 -5.58 8.50 8.16
C LEU A 57 -4.78 9.68 7.60
N ASP A 58 -4.30 10.57 8.46
CA ASP A 58 -3.45 11.70 8.06
C ASP A 58 -2.15 11.22 7.38
N GLU A 59 -1.51 10.21 7.96
CA GLU A 59 -0.30 9.59 7.39
C GLU A 59 -0.57 9.00 6.00
N PHE A 60 -1.61 8.17 5.90
CA PHE A 60 -2.02 7.59 4.61
C PHE A 60 -2.29 8.67 3.56
N GLU A 61 -3.03 9.73 3.91
CA GLU A 61 -3.40 10.78 2.96
C GLU A 61 -2.18 11.58 2.49
N VAL A 62 -1.26 11.94 3.39
CA VAL A 62 -0.01 12.64 3.04
C VAL A 62 0.83 11.79 2.09
N LEU A 63 1.04 10.51 2.41
CA LEU A 63 1.83 9.59 1.58
C LEU A 63 1.19 9.41 0.20
N ARG A 64 -0.10 9.05 0.15
CA ARG A 64 -0.83 8.83 -1.10
C ARG A 64 -0.83 10.06 -2.00
N ARG A 65 -1.05 11.26 -1.44
CA ARG A 65 -0.95 12.52 -2.22
C ARG A 65 0.46 12.73 -2.76
N GLY A 66 1.50 12.40 -1.98
CA GLY A 66 2.89 12.42 -2.42
C GLY A 66 3.14 11.52 -3.62
N HIS A 67 2.67 10.27 -3.56
CA HIS A 67 2.80 9.28 -4.63
C HIS A 67 2.04 9.69 -5.89
N LEU A 68 0.81 10.17 -5.76
CA LEU A 68 0.02 10.65 -6.91
C LEU A 68 0.65 11.88 -7.58
N ARG A 69 1.26 12.80 -6.82
CA ARG A 69 2.01 13.93 -7.41
C ARG A 69 3.24 13.46 -8.18
N LEU A 70 3.96 12.46 -7.69
CA LEU A 70 5.08 11.85 -8.41
C LEU A 70 4.61 11.23 -9.73
N LEU A 71 3.58 10.37 -9.66
CA LEU A 71 3.02 9.68 -10.84
C LEU A 71 2.50 10.65 -11.91
N ARG A 72 1.85 11.75 -11.52
CA ARG A 72 1.37 12.77 -12.47
C ARG A 72 2.47 13.49 -13.22
N ARG A 73 3.69 13.52 -12.68
CA ARG A 73 4.86 14.17 -13.31
C ARG A 73 5.72 13.19 -14.10
N ALA A 74 5.52 11.89 -13.92
CA ALA A 74 6.26 10.88 -14.64
C ALA A 74 5.88 10.89 -16.13
N PRO A 75 6.86 10.82 -17.05
CA PRO A 75 6.60 10.55 -18.47
C PRO A 75 5.75 9.29 -18.66
N ARG A 76 4.93 9.25 -19.72
CA ARG A 76 4.00 8.14 -19.94
C ARG A 76 4.75 6.84 -20.23
N GLU A 77 5.89 6.93 -20.91
CA GLU A 77 6.81 5.83 -21.19
C GLU A 77 7.39 5.21 -19.91
N ASP A 78 7.58 6.01 -18.84
CA ASP A 78 8.11 5.52 -17.58
C ASP A 78 7.15 4.59 -16.85
N LEU A 79 5.86 4.58 -17.22
CA LEU A 79 4.89 3.62 -16.70
C LEU A 79 5.21 2.18 -17.10
N GLN A 80 6.01 1.98 -18.15
CA GLN A 80 6.48 0.67 -18.61
C GLN A 80 7.81 0.24 -17.97
N ARG A 81 8.44 1.09 -17.14
CA ARG A 81 9.62 0.68 -16.36
C ARG A 81 9.22 -0.42 -15.39
N VAL A 82 10.12 -1.38 -15.18
CA VAL A 82 9.86 -2.60 -14.40
C VAL A 82 10.83 -2.78 -13.25
N GLY A 83 10.33 -3.34 -12.15
CA GLY A 83 11.13 -3.94 -11.08
C GLY A 83 10.82 -5.42 -10.95
N VAL A 84 11.64 -6.15 -10.21
CA VAL A 84 11.47 -7.61 -9.98
C VAL A 84 11.12 -7.85 -8.52
N HIS A 85 9.84 -8.10 -8.23
CA HIS A 85 9.37 -8.47 -6.91
C HIS A 85 9.80 -9.89 -6.54
N ALA A 86 10.34 -10.06 -5.33
CA ALA A 86 10.90 -11.32 -4.85
C ALA A 86 9.93 -12.52 -4.96
N GLU A 87 8.63 -12.26 -4.76
CA GLU A 87 7.59 -13.31 -4.77
C GLU A 87 6.70 -13.29 -6.02
N ARG A 88 6.57 -12.14 -6.70
CA ARG A 88 5.57 -11.93 -7.77
C ARG A 88 6.18 -11.79 -9.16
N GLY A 89 7.52 -11.74 -9.24
CA GLY A 89 8.24 -11.58 -10.50
C GLY A 89 8.24 -10.14 -10.98
N GLU A 90 8.33 -9.97 -12.30
CA GLU A 90 8.42 -8.65 -12.94
C GLU A 90 7.11 -7.87 -12.81
N GLU A 91 7.20 -6.60 -12.39
CA GLU A 91 6.07 -5.69 -12.26
C GLU A 91 6.44 -4.32 -12.84
N SER A 92 5.65 -3.83 -13.79
CA SER A 92 5.73 -2.47 -14.28
C SER A 92 5.12 -1.47 -13.32
N VAL A 93 5.49 -0.18 -13.42
CA VAL A 93 4.85 0.90 -12.65
C VAL A 93 3.34 0.90 -12.88
N GLU A 94 2.88 0.69 -14.11
CA GLU A 94 1.44 0.59 -14.42
C GLU A 94 0.77 -0.59 -13.68
N GLN A 95 1.40 -1.76 -13.68
CA GLN A 95 0.89 -2.92 -12.94
C GLN A 95 0.85 -2.64 -11.43
N MET A 96 1.88 -2.01 -10.87
CA MET A 96 1.94 -1.62 -9.46
C MET A 96 0.81 -0.66 -9.09
N ILE A 97 0.47 0.32 -9.95
CA ILE A 97 -0.66 1.24 -9.74
C ILE A 97 -1.98 0.47 -9.67
N ARG A 98 -2.23 -0.43 -10.62
CA ARG A 98 -3.46 -1.24 -10.66
C ARG A 98 -3.56 -2.17 -9.44
N LEU A 99 -2.43 -2.77 -9.04
CA LEU A 99 -2.35 -3.64 -7.87
C LEU A 99 -2.71 -2.88 -6.60
N TYR A 100 -2.17 -1.67 -6.40
CA TYR A 100 -2.47 -0.87 -5.21
C TYR A 100 -3.91 -0.33 -5.21
N ALA A 101 -4.45 0.08 -6.36
CA ALA A 101 -5.86 0.46 -6.45
C ALA A 101 -6.79 -0.72 -6.09
N GLY A 102 -6.49 -1.94 -6.56
CA GLY A 102 -7.24 -3.14 -6.22
C GLY A 102 -7.12 -3.53 -4.74
N HIS A 103 -5.93 -3.41 -4.17
CA HIS A 103 -5.65 -3.62 -2.76
C HIS A 103 -6.50 -2.69 -1.87
N ASP A 104 -6.57 -1.40 -2.20
CA ASP A 104 -7.35 -0.43 -1.44
C ASP A 104 -8.85 -0.76 -1.48
N ILE A 105 -9.38 -1.11 -2.65
CA ILE A 105 -10.80 -1.51 -2.82
C ILE A 105 -11.12 -2.77 -2.01
N LEU A 106 -10.22 -3.76 -1.99
CA LEU A 106 -10.40 -4.98 -1.22
C LEU A 106 -10.53 -4.67 0.29
N HIS A 107 -9.66 -3.81 0.81
CA HIS A 107 -9.67 -3.43 2.22
C HIS A 107 -10.83 -2.51 2.59
N LEU A 108 -11.27 -1.63 1.68
CA LEU A 108 -12.49 -0.85 1.87
C LEU A 108 -13.71 -1.78 2.05
N ARG A 109 -13.87 -2.77 1.17
CA ARG A 109 -14.93 -3.80 1.30
C ARG A 109 -14.81 -4.61 2.58
N GLN A 110 -13.59 -4.85 3.07
CA GLN A 110 -13.38 -5.49 4.36
C GLN A 110 -13.90 -4.61 5.51
N ILE A 111 -13.61 -3.31 5.49
CA ILE A 111 -14.09 -2.35 6.49
C ILE A 111 -15.63 -2.28 6.48
N GLU A 112 -16.24 -2.20 5.30
CA GLU A 112 -17.70 -2.14 5.14
C GLU A 112 -18.39 -3.36 5.75
N ARG A 113 -17.90 -4.57 5.44
CA ARG A 113 -18.42 -5.82 6.03
C ARG A 113 -18.29 -5.88 7.55
N ILE A 114 -17.15 -5.41 8.09
CA ILE A 114 -16.96 -5.37 9.55
C ILE A 114 -17.95 -4.39 10.18
N ARG A 115 -18.16 -3.22 9.56
CA ARG A 115 -19.11 -2.20 10.06
C ARG A 115 -20.54 -2.75 10.11
N GLU A 116 -20.99 -3.41 9.05
CA GLU A 116 -22.32 -4.05 8.99
C GLU A 116 -22.50 -5.10 10.10
N THR A 117 -21.46 -5.88 10.40
CA THR A 117 -21.50 -6.91 11.45
C THR A 117 -21.62 -6.33 12.86
N VAL A 118 -21.12 -5.10 13.08
CA VAL A 118 -21.11 -4.45 14.41
C VAL A 118 -22.33 -3.55 14.61
N SER A 119 -22.93 -3.07 13.51
CA SER A 119 -24.11 -2.21 13.53
C SER A 119 -25.46 -2.95 13.51
N GLY A 120 -25.47 -4.26 13.19
CA GLY A 120 -26.65 -5.12 13.27
C GLY A 120 -26.69 -5.89 14.58
#